data_AF-A0A7K1DKB0-F1
#
_entry.id   AF-A0A7K1DKB0-F1
#
_cell.length_a   1.000
_cell.length_b   1.000
_cell.length_c   1.000
_cell.angle_alpha   90.00
_cell.angle_beta   90.00
_cell.angle_gamma   90.00
#
_symmetry.space_group_name_H-M   'P 1'
#
loop_
_entity.id
_entity.type
_entity.pdbx_description
1 polymer ?
#
loop_
_entity_poly.entity_id
_entity_poly.type
_entity_poly.pdbx_seq_one_letter_code
_entity_poly.pdbx_strand_id
1 'polypeptide(L)'
;MSLPFLNRRPNSGLGNIRSGPSDPRRNIDWVMLGSILTMGIIGVFAIYSATFWKVDSDPYWFSVRQVAFLLASALAVVVVMSFDYQMLRERAYFLYGVSLIALVLVLSVGALKGGARLSFDFGPIAFQPAEFAKPAVLVALAAFYSDTR
;
A
#
# COMPACT_ATOMS: atom_id res chain seq x y z
N MET A 1 30.32 -55.75 3.00
CA MET A 1 30.97 -54.58 3.64
C MET A 1 30.50 -53.34 2.87
N SER A 2 29.34 -52.79 3.22
CA SER A 2 28.70 -51.68 2.50
C SER A 2 29.26 -50.34 2.98
N LEU A 3 29.63 -49.49 2.04
CA LEU A 3 30.38 -48.27 2.29
C LEU A 3 29.48 -47.20 2.96
N PRO A 4 29.92 -46.57 4.08
CA PRO A 4 29.08 -45.72 4.94
C PRO A 4 28.71 -44.35 4.34
N PHE A 5 29.23 -43.98 3.18
CA PHE A 5 28.95 -42.68 2.55
C PHE A 5 27.62 -42.63 1.79
N LEU A 6 26.96 -43.78 1.55
CA LEU A 6 25.66 -43.82 0.90
C LEU A 6 24.47 -43.59 1.84
N ASN A 7 24.72 -43.33 3.13
CA ASN A 7 23.69 -43.02 4.13
C ASN A 7 23.61 -41.52 4.45
N ARG A 8 23.71 -40.65 3.44
CA ARG A 8 23.20 -39.29 3.58
C ARG A 8 21.69 -39.38 3.49
N ARG A 9 21.02 -39.46 4.65
CA ARG A 9 19.60 -39.14 4.73
C ARG A 9 19.40 -37.81 3.99
N PRO A 10 18.38 -37.67 3.13
CA PRO A 10 18.00 -36.36 2.67
C PRO A 10 17.70 -35.56 3.94
N ASN A 11 18.58 -34.62 4.30
CA ASN A 11 18.20 -33.56 5.19
C ASN A 11 17.06 -32.89 4.44
N SER A 12 15.85 -33.20 4.86
CA SER A 12 14.65 -32.60 4.33
C SER A 12 14.80 -31.13 4.67
N GLY A 13 15.39 -30.36 3.76
CA GLY A 13 15.41 -28.90 3.74
C GLY A 13 14.00 -28.31 3.62
N LEU A 14 12.99 -29.14 3.86
CA LEU A 14 11.62 -28.84 4.11
C LEU A 14 11.52 -28.22 5.51
N GLY A 15 11.99 -26.98 5.60
CA GLY A 15 11.56 -26.05 6.62
C GLY A 15 10.03 -26.00 6.63
N ASN A 16 9.45 -26.50 7.71
CA ASN A 16 8.10 -26.23 8.17
C ASN A 16 6.95 -26.44 7.15
N ILE A 17 6.72 -27.69 6.75
CA ILE A 17 5.54 -28.12 5.96
C ILE A 17 4.22 -28.14 6.77
N ARG A 18 4.11 -27.33 7.84
CA ARG A 18 2.88 -27.17 8.63
C ARG A 18 1.95 -26.09 8.09
N SER A 19 2.33 -25.40 7.01
CA SER A 19 1.50 -24.37 6.40
C SER A 19 0.77 -24.94 5.18
N GLY A 20 -0.55 -25.05 5.27
CA GLY A 20 -1.38 -25.43 4.11
C GLY A 20 -1.21 -24.41 2.98
N PRO A 21 -1.52 -24.76 1.71
CA PRO A 21 -1.52 -23.80 0.60
C PRO A 21 -2.39 -22.55 0.86
N SER A 22 -3.34 -22.65 1.79
CA SER A 22 -4.26 -21.60 2.24
C SER A 22 -3.76 -20.77 3.43
N ASP A 23 -2.54 -20.97 3.94
CA ASP A 23 -2.03 -20.19 5.06
C ASP A 23 -1.84 -18.71 4.67
N PRO A 24 -2.53 -17.75 5.32
CA PRO A 24 -2.47 -16.35 4.96
C PRO A 24 -1.04 -15.78 4.98
N ARG A 25 -0.19 -16.28 5.90
CA ARG A 25 1.21 -15.84 6.06
C ARG A 25 2.13 -16.27 4.91
N ARG A 26 1.72 -17.27 4.11
CA ARG A 26 2.48 -17.81 2.99
C ARG A 26 2.16 -17.11 1.66
N ASN A 27 1.02 -16.44 1.57
CA ASN A 27 0.63 -15.62 0.41
C ASN A 27 1.15 -14.17 0.50
N ILE A 28 1.82 -13.80 1.59
CA ILE A 28 2.42 -12.47 1.74
C ILE A 28 3.81 -12.49 1.12
N ASP A 29 4.04 -11.63 0.13
CA ASP A 29 5.37 -11.38 -0.42
C ASP A 29 6.18 -10.49 0.54
N TRP A 30 6.96 -11.15 1.40
CA TRP A 30 7.83 -10.50 2.38
C TRP A 30 8.96 -9.69 1.74
N VAL A 31 9.39 -10.04 0.52
CA VAL A 31 10.43 -9.29 -0.19
C VAL A 31 9.85 -7.96 -0.66
N MET A 32 8.65 -7.98 -1.25
CA MET A 32 7.94 -6.77 -1.65
C MET A 32 7.65 -5.86 -0.45
N LEU A 33 7.10 -6.40 0.65
CA LEU A 33 6.85 -5.60 1.86
C LEU A 33 8.14 -5.01 2.44
N GLY A 34 9.21 -5.81 2.53
CA GLY A 34 10.51 -5.35 3.02
C GLY A 34 11.11 -4.24 2.15
N SER A 35 10.96 -4.33 0.82
CA SER A 35 11.42 -3.30 -0.11
C SER A 35 10.69 -1.97 0.07
N ILE A 36 9.36 -2.01 0.22
CA ILE A 36 8.53 -0.82 0.44
C ILE A 36 8.87 -0.15 1.77
N LEU A 37 9.04 -0.94 2.85
CA LEU A 37 9.44 -0.42 4.16
C LEU A 37 10.83 0.23 4.11
N THR A 38 11.79 -0.42 3.46
CA THR A 38 13.15 0.12 3.28
C THR A 38 13.12 1.44 2.52
N MET A 39 12.36 1.50 1.43
CA MET A 39 12.17 2.71 0.64
C MET A 39 11.49 3.83 1.45
N GLY A 40 10.51 3.49 2.29
CA GLY A 40 9.88 4.42 3.22
C GLY A 40 10.86 5.02 4.23
N ILE A 41 11.70 4.18 4.85
CA ILE A 41 12.73 4.62 5.81
C ILE A 41 13.73 5.56 5.13
N ILE A 42 14.23 5.19 3.95
CA ILE A 42 15.10 6.07 3.15
C ILE A 42 14.41 7.40 2.85
N GLY A 43 13.11 7.39 2.53
CA GLY A 43 12.31 8.58 2.31
C GLY A 43 12.23 9.51 3.53
N VAL A 44 12.12 8.97 4.75
CA VAL A 44 12.14 9.78 5.99
C VAL A 44 13.47 10.52 6.14
N PHE A 45 14.59 9.82 5.93
CA PHE A 45 15.92 10.42 5.97
C PHE A 45 16.11 11.46 4.87
N ALA A 46 15.59 11.22 3.67
CA ALA A 46 15.63 12.17 2.57
C ALA A 46 14.86 13.45 2.90
N ILE A 47 13.67 13.34 3.49
CA ILE A 47 12.86 14.50 3.92
C ILE A 47 13.56 15.29 5.02
N TYR A 48 14.16 14.60 6.00
CA TYR A 48 14.96 15.24 7.05
C TYR A 48 16.11 16.05 6.43
N SER A 49 16.90 15.42 5.57
CA SER A 49 18.04 16.04 4.89
C SER A 49 17.63 17.29 4.08
N ALA A 50 16.51 17.22 3.36
CA ALA A 50 16.03 18.31 2.50
C ALA A 50 15.39 19.48 3.27
N THR A 51 14.91 19.24 4.50
CA THR A 51 14.08 20.21 5.24
C THR A 51 14.76 20.78 6.47
N PHE A 52 15.85 20.14 6.94
CA PHE A 52 16.60 20.56 8.12
C PHE A 52 17.02 22.04 8.11
N TRP A 53 17.35 22.60 6.93
CA TRP A 53 17.77 24.00 6.78
C TRP A 53 16.63 25.00 6.53
N LYS A 54 15.38 24.52 6.38
CA LYS A 54 14.25 25.37 5.95
C LYS A 54 13.32 25.80 7.09
N VAL A 55 13.46 25.24 8.28
CA VAL A 55 12.51 25.43 9.38
C VAL A 55 13.27 25.86 10.63
N ASP A 56 13.16 27.14 10.99
CA ASP A 56 13.85 27.71 12.16
C ASP A 56 13.27 27.23 13.51
N SER A 57 12.01 26.79 13.54
CA SER A 57 11.31 26.45 14.79
C SER A 57 11.49 25.00 15.23
N ASP A 58 11.35 24.04 14.31
CA ASP A 58 11.47 22.60 14.60
C ASP A 58 11.94 21.83 13.34
N PRO A 59 13.23 21.44 13.27
CA PRO A 59 13.79 20.71 12.14
C PRO A 59 13.14 19.33 11.90
N TYR A 60 12.50 18.76 12.91
CA TYR A 60 11.93 17.41 12.85
C TYR A 60 10.46 17.39 12.42
N TRP A 61 9.80 18.55 12.33
CA TRP A 61 8.35 18.63 12.09
C TRP A 61 7.88 17.81 10.88
N PHE A 62 8.58 17.93 9.75
CA PHE A 62 8.25 17.21 8.51
C PHE A 62 8.59 15.71 8.61
N SER A 63 9.69 15.37 9.26
CA SER A 63 10.13 13.98 9.44
C SER A 63 9.19 13.21 10.37
N VAL A 64 8.75 13.82 11.47
CA VAL A 64 7.77 13.23 12.40
C VAL A 64 6.45 12.98 11.69
N ARG A 65 6.00 13.93 10.86
CA ARG A 65 4.80 13.76 10.04
C ARG A 65 4.94 12.63 9.03
N GLN A 66 6.11 12.49 8.39
CA GLN A 66 6.37 11.38 7.48
C GLN A 66 6.33 10.02 8.19
N VAL A 67 6.92 9.92 9.39
CA VAL A 67 6.85 8.70 10.20
C VAL A 67 5.41 8.37 10.58
N ALA A 68 4.61 9.36 10.97
CA ALA A 68 3.19 9.16 11.26
C ALA A 68 2.42 8.62 10.03
N PHE A 69 2.69 9.16 8.83
CA PHE A 69 2.08 8.65 7.60
C PHE A 69 2.57 7.25 7.23
N LEU A 70 3.83 6.91 7.47
CA LEU A 70 4.33 5.55 7.27
C LEU A 70 3.63 4.55 8.19
N LEU A 71 3.44 4.89 9.47
CA LEU A 71 2.68 4.05 10.40
C LEU A 71 1.21 3.92 9.98
N ALA A 72 0.58 5.01 9.57
CA ALA A 72 -0.79 4.99 9.04
C ALA A 72 -0.89 4.11 7.78
N SER A 73 0.12 4.15 6.89
CA SER A 73 0.18 3.31 5.71
C SER A 73 0.35 1.82 6.04
N ALA A 74 1.13 1.49 7.07
CA ALA A 74 1.29 0.12 7.55
C ALA A 74 -0.05 -0.44 8.06
N LEU A 75 -0.81 0.37 8.83
CA LEU A 75 -2.15 0.01 9.24
C LEU A 75 -3.10 -0.15 8.04
N ALA A 76 -3.04 0.76 7.07
CA ALA A 76 -3.84 0.69 5.85
C ALA A 76 -3.57 -0.59 5.05
N VAL A 77 -2.30 -1.03 4.95
CA VAL A 77 -1.94 -2.30 4.30
C VAL A 77 -2.63 -3.48 5.00
N VAL A 78 -2.57 -3.56 6.33
CA VAL A 78 -3.22 -4.64 7.10
C VAL A 78 -4.73 -4.65 6.88
N VAL A 79 -5.35 -3.47 6.89
CA VAL A 79 -6.79 -3.32 6.64
C VAL A 79 -7.14 -3.77 5.22
N VAL A 80 -6.41 -3.32 4.20
CA VAL A 80 -6.64 -3.70 2.80
C VAL A 80 -6.45 -5.21 2.58
N MET A 81 -5.42 -5.82 3.19
CA MET A 81 -5.17 -7.26 3.11
C MET A 81 -6.25 -8.11 3.81
N SER A 82 -7.06 -7.50 4.69
CA SER A 82 -8.16 -8.18 5.37
C SER A 82 -9.43 -8.26 4.50
N PHE A 83 -9.51 -7.51 3.40
CA PHE A 83 -10.65 -7.56 2.49
C PHE A 83 -10.53 -8.72 1.50
N ASP A 84 -11.63 -9.46 1.33
CA ASP A 84 -11.71 -10.49 0.31
C ASP A 84 -11.74 -9.86 -1.10
N TYR A 85 -10.93 -10.41 -1.99
CA TYR A 85 -10.90 -10.04 -3.40
C TYR A 85 -12.26 -10.21 -4.08
N GLN A 86 -13.05 -11.22 -3.70
CA GLN A 86 -14.40 -11.44 -4.26
C GLN A 86 -15.33 -10.27 -3.94
N MET A 87 -15.31 -9.78 -2.70
CA MET A 87 -16.12 -8.63 -2.30
C MET A 87 -15.68 -7.34 -3.02
N LEU A 88 -14.37 -7.20 -3.29
CA LEU A 88 -13.86 -6.08 -4.09
C LEU A 88 -14.36 -6.13 -5.53
N ARG A 89 -14.40 -7.33 -6.15
CA ARG A 89 -14.90 -7.54 -7.52
C ARG A 89 -16.38 -7.20 -7.65
N GLU A 90 -17.22 -7.66 -6.73
CA GLU A 90 -18.66 -7.36 -6.74
C GLU A 90 -18.97 -5.86 -6.60
N ARG A 91 -18.15 -5.14 -5.82
CA ARG A 91 -18.33 -3.70 -5.58
C ARG A 91 -17.55 -2.81 -6.54
N ALA A 92 -16.87 -3.39 -7.54
CA ALA A 92 -15.92 -2.68 -8.38
C ALA A 92 -16.55 -1.47 -9.11
N TYR A 93 -17.71 -1.65 -9.73
CA TYR A 93 -18.43 -0.56 -10.42
C TYR A 93 -18.92 0.52 -9.46
N PHE A 94 -19.33 0.14 -8.25
CA PHE A 94 -19.72 1.10 -7.21
C PHE A 94 -18.52 1.95 -6.76
N LEU A 95 -17.39 1.31 -6.47
CA LEU A 95 -16.15 2.00 -6.10
C LEU A 95 -15.67 2.95 -7.21
N TYR A 96 -15.77 2.52 -8.46
CA TYR A 96 -15.47 3.35 -9.63
C TYR A 96 -16.40 4.57 -9.72
N GLY A 97 -17.72 4.38 -9.60
CA GLY A 97 -18.70 5.47 -9.63
C GLY A 97 -18.46 6.49 -8.52
N VAL A 98 -18.22 6.03 -7.28
CA VAL A 98 -17.86 6.90 -6.15
C VAL A 98 -16.57 7.67 -6.43
N SER A 99 -15.55 7.02 -7.02
CA SER A 99 -14.29 7.68 -7.36
C SER A 99 -14.47 8.79 -8.40
N LEU A 100 -15.32 8.58 -9.41
CA LEU A 100 -15.64 9.59 -10.41
C LEU A 100 -16.36 10.79 -9.80
N ILE A 101 -17.34 10.56 -8.94
CA ILE A 101 -18.05 11.62 -8.24
C ILE A 101 -17.06 12.43 -7.40
N ALA A 102 -16.17 11.77 -6.66
CA ALA A 102 -15.16 12.44 -5.84
C ALA A 102 -14.17 13.28 -6.69
N LEU A 103 -13.80 12.80 -7.88
CA LEU A 103 -12.96 13.54 -8.82
C LEU A 103 -13.66 14.77 -9.40
N VAL A 104 -14.95 14.68 -9.74
CA VAL A 104 -15.70 15.86 -10.19
C VAL A 104 -15.87 16.85 -9.04
N LEU A 105 -16.14 16.35 -7.84
CA LEU A 105 -16.37 17.18 -6.65
C LEU A 105 -15.11 17.96 -6.27
N VAL A 106 -13.91 17.38 -6.40
CA VAL A 106 -12.67 18.10 -6.06
C VAL A 106 -12.38 19.27 -6.99
N LEU A 107 -12.85 19.25 -8.25
CA LEU A 107 -12.72 20.39 -9.15
C LEU A 107 -13.56 21.59 -8.69
N SER A 108 -14.70 21.34 -8.03
CA SER A 108 -15.61 22.39 -7.57
C SER A 108 -15.33 22.86 -6.14
N VAL A 109 -15.08 21.95 -5.20
CA VAL A 109 -14.96 22.22 -3.75
C VAL A 109 -13.55 21.96 -3.21
N GLY A 110 -12.62 21.45 -4.03
CA GLY A 110 -11.25 21.16 -3.60
C GLY A 110 -10.46 22.42 -3.24
N ALA A 111 -9.47 22.24 -2.36
CA ALA A 111 -8.57 23.30 -1.95
C ALA A 111 -7.68 23.73 -3.13
N LEU A 112 -7.57 25.05 -3.34
CA LEU A 112 -6.68 25.64 -4.34
C LEU A 112 -5.24 25.61 -3.81
N LYS A 113 -4.41 24.70 -4.35
CA LYS A 113 -2.98 24.60 -4.06
C LYS A 113 -2.19 24.62 -5.36
N GLY A 114 -1.23 25.53 -5.47
CA GLY A 114 -0.38 25.65 -6.67
C GLY A 114 -1.15 25.96 -7.96
N GLY A 115 -2.32 26.62 -7.85
CA GLY A 115 -3.16 26.98 -9.01
C GLY A 115 -4.17 25.91 -9.46
N ALA A 116 -4.18 24.74 -8.83
CA ALA A 116 -5.12 23.66 -9.16
C ALA A 116 -5.88 23.17 -7.91
N ARG A 117 -7.06 22.59 -8.13
CA ARG A 117 -7.88 21.94 -7.08
C ARG A 117 -7.75 20.43 -7.18
N LEU A 118 -6.88 19.86 -6.35
CA LEU A 118 -6.52 18.43 -6.43
C LEU A 118 -6.87 17.65 -5.17
N SER A 119 -7.00 18.33 -4.02
CA SER A 119 -7.22 17.68 -2.72
C SER A 119 -8.38 18.31 -1.95
N PHE A 120 -9.00 17.49 -1.12
CA PHE A 120 -9.80 17.95 0.01
C PHE A 120 -8.89 18.09 1.21
N ASP A 121 -8.69 19.33 1.67
CA ASP A 121 -7.84 19.61 2.82
C ASP A 121 -8.66 19.63 4.10
N PHE A 122 -8.36 18.69 4.99
CA PHE A 122 -8.92 18.59 6.33
C PHE A 122 -7.89 19.05 7.37
N GLY A 123 -7.25 20.21 7.14
CA GLY A 123 -6.17 20.74 7.99
C GLY A 123 -4.86 19.94 7.85
N PRO A 124 -4.46 19.11 8.82
CA PRO A 124 -3.21 18.34 8.77
C PRO A 124 -3.22 17.19 7.76
N ILE A 125 -4.38 16.80 7.23
CA ILE A 125 -4.52 15.70 6.28
C ILE A 125 -5.13 16.25 4.99
N ALA A 126 -4.50 15.91 3.87
CA ALA A 126 -5.03 16.19 2.54
C ALA A 126 -5.47 14.86 1.90
N PHE A 127 -6.75 14.73 1.58
CA PHE A 127 -7.28 13.57 0.87
C PHE A 127 -7.33 13.89 -0.62
N GLN A 128 -6.57 13.15 -1.42
CA GLN A 128 -6.53 13.30 -2.87
C GLN A 128 -7.39 12.20 -3.52
N PRO A 129 -8.56 12.53 -4.10
CA PRO A 129 -9.45 11.54 -4.69
C PRO A 129 -8.80 10.73 -5.81
N ALA A 130 -7.86 11.34 -6.54
CA ALA A 130 -7.14 10.67 -7.62
C ALA A 130 -6.30 9.48 -7.13
N GLU A 131 -5.79 9.50 -5.89
CA GLU A 131 -5.07 8.35 -5.32
C GLU A 131 -5.99 7.15 -5.10
N PHE A 132 -7.24 7.39 -4.68
CA PHE A 132 -8.25 6.34 -4.52
C PHE A 132 -8.82 5.87 -5.87
N ALA A 133 -8.93 6.77 -6.85
CA ALA A 133 -9.44 6.43 -8.17
C ALA A 133 -8.56 5.42 -8.93
N LYS A 134 -7.22 5.48 -8.79
CA LYS A 134 -6.29 4.56 -9.45
C LYS A 134 -6.62 3.08 -9.19
N PRO A 135 -6.65 2.58 -7.93
CA PRO A 135 -7.01 1.20 -7.66
C PRO A 135 -8.49 0.91 -7.99
N ALA A 136 -9.41 1.86 -7.77
CA ALA A 136 -10.83 1.65 -8.10
C ALA A 136 -11.06 1.37 -9.59
N VAL A 137 -10.39 2.14 -10.47
CA VAL A 137 -10.41 1.94 -11.92
C VAL A 137 -9.79 0.60 -12.30
N LEU A 138 -8.65 0.23 -11.69
CA LEU A 138 -7.99 -1.06 -11.94
C LEU A 138 -8.91 -2.23 -11.61
N VAL A 139 -9.56 -2.20 -10.45
CA VAL A 139 -10.49 -3.27 -10.03
C VAL A 139 -11.73 -3.31 -10.92
N ALA A 140 -12.28 -2.15 -11.31
CA ALA A 140 -13.42 -2.09 -12.23
C ALA A 140 -13.09 -2.63 -13.62
N LEU A 141 -11.93 -2.27 -14.17
CA LEU A 141 -11.47 -2.82 -15.45
C LEU A 141 -11.23 -4.33 -15.34
N ALA A 142 -10.58 -4.80 -14.27
CA ALA A 142 -10.36 -6.22 -14.05
C ALA A 142 -11.69 -6.99 -13.96
N ALA A 143 -12.69 -6.44 -13.25
CA ALA A 143 -14.03 -7.01 -13.17
C ALA A 143 -14.71 -7.09 -14.54
N PHE A 144 -14.70 -6.00 -15.30
CA PHE A 144 -15.29 -5.93 -16.64
C PHE A 144 -14.70 -6.98 -17.62
N TYR A 145 -13.37 -7.07 -17.68
CA TYR A 145 -12.70 -8.06 -18.54
C TYR A 145 -12.87 -9.50 -18.04
N SER A 146 -13.04 -9.72 -16.74
CA SER A 146 -13.27 -11.05 -16.17
C SER A 146 -14.65 -11.61 -16.52
N ASP A 147 -15.64 -10.75 -16.69
CA ASP A 147 -17.04 -11.11 -16.94
C ASP A 147 -17.33 -11.31 -18.44
N THR A 148 -16.51 -10.71 -19.31
CA THR A 148 -16.64 -10.80 -20.78
C THR A 148 -15.99 -12.09 -21.34
N ARG A 149 -16.11 -13.21 -20.63
CA ARG A 149 -15.64 -14.53 -21.09
C ARG A 149 -16.78 -15.53 -21.19
#